data_AF-A0A8I3NVE7-F1
#
_entry.id   AF-A0A8I3NVE7-F1
#
_cell.length_a   1.000
_cell.length_b   1.000
_cell.length_c   1.000
_cell.angle_alpha   90.00
_cell.angle_beta   90.00
_cell.angle_gamma   90.00
#
_symmetry.space_group_name_H-M   'P 1'
#
loop_
_entity.id
_entity.type
_entity.pdbx_description
1 polymer ?
#
loop_
_entity_poly.entity_id
_entity_poly.type
_entity_poly.pdbx_seq_one_letter_code
_entity_poly.pdbx_strand_id
1 'polypeptide(L)'
;MMESQLVAGVAFKKTFSYAGFEMQPKKYNNPMIALLNVELELKAEKDNAEIRVHTVEDYQAIVDAEWNILYDKLERIHHSGAKVVLSKLPIGDVATQYFADRDMFCAGRVPEEDLKRTMMACGGSIQTSVNALSADVLGRCQVFEETQIGGERYNFFTGCPKAKTCTIILRGGAEQFMEETERSLHDAIMIVRRAIKNDSVVAGGGAIEMELSKYLRDYSRTIPGKQQLLIGAYAKALEIIPRQLCDNAGFDATNILNKLRARHAQGGMWYGVDVNNEDIADNFEAFVWEPAMVRINALTAASEAACLIVSVDETIKNPRSTVDAPPAAGRGRGRGRPH
;
A
#
# COMPACT_ATOMS: atom_id res chain seq x y z
N MET A 1 6.13 -17.93 8.28
CA MET A 1 6.07 -16.77 9.20
C MET A 1 7.34 -16.53 10.00
N MET A 2 7.96 -17.52 10.68
CA MET A 2 9.18 -17.29 11.51
C MET A 2 10.39 -16.78 10.71
N GLU A 3 10.32 -16.92 9.40
CA GLU A 3 11.33 -16.51 8.44
C GLU A 3 11.12 -15.07 7.91
N SER A 4 10.01 -14.41 8.23
CA SER A 4 9.77 -13.01 7.88
C SER A 4 10.76 -12.10 8.61
N GLN A 5 11.17 -10.99 7.98
CA GLN A 5 12.15 -10.07 8.55
C GLN A 5 11.79 -8.60 8.35
N LEU A 6 12.15 -7.77 9.33
CA LEU A 6 12.07 -6.31 9.23
C LEU A 6 13.42 -5.77 8.75
N VAL A 7 13.42 -5.14 7.58
CA VAL A 7 14.57 -4.47 7.00
C VAL A 7 14.55 -3.00 7.43
N ALA A 8 15.59 -2.57 8.14
CA ALA A 8 15.83 -1.18 8.52
C ALA A 8 16.30 -0.35 7.30
N GLY A 9 15.39 -0.16 6.36
CA GLY A 9 15.60 0.54 5.10
C GLY A 9 14.61 0.08 4.03
N VAL A 10 15.08 -0.03 2.80
CA VAL A 10 14.22 -0.37 1.66
C VAL A 10 14.67 -1.68 1.05
N ALA A 11 13.69 -2.54 0.77
CA ALA A 11 13.89 -3.71 -0.06
C ALA A 11 12.82 -3.77 -1.14
N PHE A 12 13.22 -4.13 -2.35
CA PHE A 12 12.31 -4.38 -3.46
C PHE A 12 12.84 -5.50 -4.34
N LYS A 13 11.92 -6.15 -5.05
CA LYS A 13 12.22 -7.27 -5.93
C LYS A 13 13.11 -6.80 -7.08
N LYS A 14 14.08 -7.63 -7.46
CA LYS A 14 14.91 -7.39 -8.64
C LYS A 14 14.01 -7.15 -9.86
N THR A 15 14.25 -6.05 -10.55
CA THR A 15 13.55 -5.71 -11.79
C THR A 15 14.20 -6.39 -13.00
N PHE A 16 13.64 -6.20 -14.18
CA PHE A 16 14.19 -6.76 -15.41
C PHE A 16 15.66 -6.35 -15.56
N SER A 17 16.53 -7.35 -15.78
CA SER A 17 17.96 -7.15 -15.96
C SER A 17 18.41 -7.69 -17.31
N TYR A 18 19.20 -6.89 -18.02
CA TYR A 18 19.78 -7.20 -19.32
C TYR A 18 21.10 -7.98 -19.20
N ALA A 19 21.73 -8.30 -20.34
CA ALA A 19 23.01 -9.00 -20.36
C ALA A 19 24.11 -8.19 -19.64
N GLY A 20 25.06 -8.89 -19.01
CA GLY A 20 26.13 -8.27 -18.20
C GLY A 20 25.78 -8.07 -16.72
N PHE A 21 24.50 -8.18 -16.34
CA PHE A 21 24.06 -7.98 -14.96
C PHE A 21 24.74 -8.92 -13.96
N GLU A 22 24.93 -10.20 -14.29
CA GLU A 22 25.52 -11.18 -13.34
C GLU A 22 26.99 -10.86 -12.99
N MET A 23 27.68 -10.09 -13.82
CA MET A 23 29.07 -9.69 -13.56
C MET A 23 29.16 -8.52 -12.56
N GLN A 24 28.06 -7.78 -12.34
CA GLN A 24 28.04 -6.66 -11.41
C GLN A 24 28.13 -7.15 -9.96
N PRO A 25 28.98 -6.53 -9.10
CA PRO A 25 29.04 -6.86 -7.70
C PRO A 25 27.66 -6.79 -7.03
N LYS A 26 27.35 -7.81 -6.23
CA LYS A 26 26.05 -7.93 -5.55
C LYS A 26 26.06 -7.37 -4.14
N LYS A 27 27.18 -6.82 -3.69
CA LYS A 27 27.32 -6.24 -2.35
C LYS A 27 28.25 -5.03 -2.39
N TYR A 28 27.79 -3.93 -1.81
CA TYR A 28 28.58 -2.70 -1.67
C TYR A 28 28.49 -2.18 -0.25
N ASN A 29 29.62 -1.69 0.27
CA ASN A 29 29.68 -0.95 1.52
C ASN A 29 29.72 0.55 1.22
N ASN A 30 28.87 1.31 1.91
CA ASN A 30 28.71 2.76 1.73
C ASN A 30 28.50 3.21 0.26
N PRO A 31 27.62 2.57 -0.54
CA PRO A 31 27.43 2.97 -1.92
C PRO A 31 26.77 4.35 -2.03
N MET A 32 27.16 5.09 -3.07
CA MET A 32 26.41 6.27 -3.53
C MET A 32 25.36 5.83 -4.55
N ILE A 33 24.11 6.25 -4.34
CA ILE A 33 22.93 5.77 -5.06
C ILE A 33 22.39 6.89 -5.95
N ALA A 34 22.41 6.68 -7.26
CA ALA A 34 21.77 7.56 -8.24
C ALA A 34 20.33 7.10 -8.48
N LEU A 35 19.38 8.01 -8.28
CA LEU A 35 17.96 7.80 -8.56
C LEU A 35 17.59 8.59 -9.81
N LEU A 36 17.24 7.90 -10.88
CA LEU A 36 17.02 8.47 -12.20
C LEU A 36 15.60 8.23 -12.70
N ASN A 37 15.11 9.18 -13.49
CA ASN A 37 13.90 9.05 -14.30
C ASN A 37 14.27 9.32 -15.77
N VAL A 38 15.28 8.59 -16.25
CA VAL A 38 15.88 8.72 -17.58
C VAL A 38 16.11 7.34 -18.18
N GLU A 39 15.86 7.21 -19.46
CA GLU A 39 16.12 5.99 -20.22
C GLU A 39 17.59 5.92 -20.62
N LEU A 40 18.19 4.74 -20.43
CA LEU A 40 19.59 4.46 -20.77
C LEU A 40 19.66 3.34 -21.81
N GLU A 41 18.96 3.52 -22.94
CA GLU A 41 18.92 2.58 -24.06
C GLU A 41 19.33 3.26 -25.36
N LEU A 42 19.98 2.49 -26.24
CA LEU A 42 20.25 2.91 -27.62
C LEU A 42 18.94 2.73 -28.40
N LYS A 43 18.32 3.84 -28.79
CA LYS A 43 16.93 3.99 -29.28
C LYS A 43 15.86 3.97 -28.19
N ALA A 44 15.49 5.15 -27.72
CA ALA A 44 14.11 5.49 -27.38
C ALA A 44 14.00 6.99 -27.09
N GLU A 45 13.67 7.78 -28.11
CA GLU A 45 12.86 8.96 -27.89
C GLU A 45 11.46 8.61 -28.41
N LYS A 46 10.49 8.56 -27.49
CA LYS A 46 9.08 8.24 -27.77
C LYS A 46 8.44 9.22 -28.77
N ASP A 47 9.08 10.36 -29.01
CA ASP A 47 8.66 11.35 -29.98
C ASP A 47 9.39 11.05 -31.29
N ASN A 48 8.62 10.59 -32.30
CA ASN A 48 9.14 10.29 -33.63
C ASN A 48 9.74 11.55 -34.26
N ALA A 49 11.06 11.75 -34.11
CA ALA A 49 11.80 12.73 -34.88
C ALA A 49 12.11 12.15 -36.26
N GLU A 50 11.46 12.67 -37.30
CA GLU A 50 11.83 12.34 -38.69
C GLU A 50 13.17 13.00 -39.03
N ILE A 51 14.24 12.20 -39.09
CA ILE A 51 15.54 12.65 -39.56
C ILE A 51 15.62 12.37 -41.07
N ARG A 52 15.76 13.42 -41.89
CA ARG A 52 15.94 13.29 -43.34
C ARG A 52 17.43 13.41 -43.67
N VAL A 53 17.97 12.34 -44.24
CA VAL A 53 19.39 12.22 -44.56
C VAL A 53 19.56 12.19 -46.09
N HIS A 54 20.51 12.96 -46.62
CA HIS A 54 20.72 13.08 -48.07
C HIS A 54 22.01 12.39 -48.56
N THR A 55 22.93 12.07 -47.66
CA THR A 55 24.22 11.43 -47.97
C THR A 55 24.49 10.23 -47.05
N VAL A 56 25.42 9.35 -47.44
CA VAL A 56 25.80 8.17 -46.65
C VAL A 56 26.65 8.59 -45.45
N GLU A 57 27.45 9.64 -45.61
CA GLU A 57 28.29 10.22 -44.56
C GLU A 57 27.44 10.80 -43.42
N ASP A 58 26.37 11.53 -43.77
CA ASP A 58 25.43 12.07 -42.78
C ASP A 58 24.75 10.96 -41.98
N TYR A 59 24.45 9.82 -42.61
CA TYR A 59 23.84 8.67 -41.93
C TYR A 59 24.78 8.09 -40.87
N GLN A 60 26.05 7.89 -41.22
CA GLN A 60 27.04 7.40 -40.26
C GLN A 60 27.26 8.39 -39.11
N ALA A 61 27.32 9.69 -39.40
CA ALA A 61 27.46 10.73 -38.38
C ALA A 61 26.31 10.73 -37.36
N ILE A 62 25.08 10.44 -37.79
CA ILE A 62 23.91 10.30 -36.89
C ILE A 62 24.08 9.09 -35.98
N VAL A 63 24.47 7.94 -36.54
CA VAL A 63 24.70 6.72 -35.74
C VAL A 63 25.77 6.97 -34.69
N ASP A 64 26.90 7.56 -35.09
CA ASP A 64 28.00 7.87 -34.17
C ASP A 64 27.57 8.89 -33.10
N ALA A 65 26.74 9.87 -33.45
CA ALA A 65 26.17 10.83 -32.50
C ALA A 65 25.25 10.17 -31.47
N GLU A 66 24.38 9.22 -31.87
CA GLU A 66 23.53 8.47 -30.94
C GLU A 66 24.35 7.68 -29.90
N TRP A 67 25.41 7.02 -30.36
CA TRP A 67 26.34 6.31 -29.47
C TRP A 67 27.05 7.27 -28.52
N ASN A 68 27.54 8.40 -29.02
CA ASN A 68 28.22 9.41 -28.19
C ASN A 68 27.27 9.97 -27.11
N ILE A 69 26.01 10.26 -27.44
CA ILE A 69 25.02 10.74 -26.46
C ILE A 69 24.80 9.71 -25.35
N LEU A 70 24.72 8.42 -25.68
CA LEU A 70 24.57 7.37 -24.68
C LEU A 70 25.82 7.27 -23.79
N TYR A 71 27.01 7.19 -24.39
CA TYR A 71 28.26 7.12 -23.63
C TYR A 71 28.49 8.35 -22.75
N ASP A 72 28.17 9.55 -23.23
CA ASP A 72 28.27 10.79 -22.46
C ASP A 72 27.37 10.75 -21.21
N LYS A 73 26.15 10.20 -21.32
CA LYS A 73 25.28 10.00 -20.16
C LYS A 73 25.90 9.01 -19.18
N LEU A 74 26.38 7.86 -19.67
CA LEU A 74 26.98 6.82 -18.82
C LEU A 74 28.24 7.32 -18.09
N GLU A 75 29.10 8.06 -18.79
CA GLU A 75 30.33 8.64 -18.24
C GLU A 75 30.03 9.71 -17.18
N ARG A 76 28.98 10.53 -17.37
CA ARG A 76 28.53 11.48 -16.34
C ARG A 76 28.06 10.78 -15.07
N ILE A 77 27.35 9.65 -15.19
CA ILE A 77 26.94 8.85 -14.04
C ILE A 77 28.16 8.28 -13.33
N HIS A 78 29.14 7.77 -14.09
CA HIS A 78 30.39 7.25 -13.52
C HIS A 78 31.19 8.35 -12.80
N HIS A 79 31.37 9.51 -13.42
CA HIS A 79 32.07 10.66 -12.84
C HIS A 79 31.38 11.23 -11.60
N SER A 80 30.06 11.07 -11.46
CA SER A 80 29.34 11.43 -10.23
C SER A 80 29.76 10.57 -9.02
N GLY A 81 30.41 9.42 -9.26
CA GLY A 81 30.85 8.47 -8.25
C GLY A 81 29.76 7.50 -7.78
N ALA A 82 28.57 7.52 -8.40
CA ALA A 82 27.51 6.58 -8.10
C ALA A 82 27.99 5.13 -8.26
N LYS A 83 27.61 4.25 -7.32
CA LYS A 83 27.87 2.80 -7.37
C LYS A 83 26.62 1.97 -7.59
N VAL A 84 25.45 2.53 -7.28
CA VAL A 84 24.15 1.92 -7.52
C VAL A 84 23.30 2.89 -8.31
N VAL A 85 22.83 2.50 -9.49
CA VAL A 85 22.02 3.32 -10.39
C VAL A 85 20.64 2.70 -10.51
N LEU A 86 19.61 3.41 -10.05
CA LEU A 86 18.22 2.99 -10.17
C LEU A 86 17.52 3.93 -11.13
N SER A 87 16.89 3.38 -12.18
CA SER A 87 16.04 4.16 -13.07
C SER A 87 14.61 3.65 -13.10
N LYS A 88 13.65 4.59 -13.10
CA LYS A 88 12.24 4.28 -13.41
C LYS A 88 12.08 3.72 -14.83
N LEU A 89 12.91 4.20 -15.76
CA LEU A 89 12.88 3.81 -17.16
C LEU A 89 13.86 2.64 -17.43
N PRO A 90 13.79 2.01 -18.60
CA PRO A 90 14.69 0.91 -18.96
C PRO A 90 16.17 1.34 -19.00
N ILE A 91 17.05 0.36 -18.76
CA ILE A 91 18.51 0.48 -18.87
C ILE A 91 18.96 -0.67 -19.77
N GLY A 92 19.53 -0.38 -20.93
CA GLY A 92 19.78 -1.39 -21.97
C GLY A 92 21.04 -2.21 -21.75
N ASP A 93 21.27 -3.17 -22.65
CA ASP A 93 22.43 -4.08 -22.59
C ASP A 93 23.77 -3.33 -22.58
N VAL A 94 23.94 -2.33 -23.47
CA VAL A 94 25.17 -1.52 -23.57
C VAL A 94 25.45 -0.79 -22.26
N ALA A 95 24.44 -0.16 -21.69
CA ALA A 95 24.56 0.56 -20.43
C ALA A 95 24.87 -0.40 -19.27
N THR A 96 24.21 -1.55 -19.24
CA THR A 96 24.41 -2.60 -18.22
C THR A 96 25.84 -3.14 -18.26
N GLN A 97 26.39 -3.39 -19.46
CA GLN A 97 27.77 -3.83 -19.65
C GLN A 97 28.77 -2.75 -19.23
N TYR A 98 28.56 -1.50 -19.68
CA TYR A 98 29.42 -0.38 -19.31
C TYR A 98 29.54 -0.20 -17.79
N PHE A 99 28.43 -0.38 -17.06
CA PHE A 99 28.41 -0.34 -15.61
C PHE A 99 29.07 -1.57 -14.98
N ALA A 100 28.91 -2.76 -15.56
CA ALA A 100 29.56 -3.98 -15.09
C ALA A 100 31.09 -3.86 -15.15
N ASP A 101 31.64 -3.31 -16.23
CA ASP A 101 33.08 -3.11 -16.40
C ASP A 101 33.68 -2.10 -15.38
N ARG A 102 32.83 -1.33 -14.69
CA ARG A 102 33.21 -0.26 -13.74
C ARG A 102 32.76 -0.54 -12.30
N ASP A 103 32.39 -1.79 -12.02
CA ASP A 103 31.87 -2.23 -10.71
C ASP A 103 30.67 -1.41 -10.24
N MET A 104 29.78 -1.01 -11.15
CA MET A 104 28.55 -0.27 -10.85
C MET A 104 27.34 -1.19 -11.02
N PHE A 105 26.45 -1.19 -10.04
CA PHE A 105 25.19 -1.90 -10.11
C PHE A 105 24.13 -1.01 -10.77
N CYS A 106 23.32 -1.60 -11.65
CA CYS A 106 22.19 -0.88 -12.23
C CYS A 106 20.90 -1.71 -12.23
N ALA A 107 19.77 -1.05 -11.97
CA ALA A 107 18.44 -1.62 -12.13
C ALA A 107 17.52 -0.64 -12.86
N GLY A 108 16.99 -1.05 -14.00
CA GLY A 108 16.00 -0.30 -14.77
C GLY A 108 14.58 -0.74 -14.45
N ARG A 109 13.58 0.02 -14.90
CA ARG A 109 12.14 -0.27 -14.70
C ARG A 109 11.75 -0.38 -13.22
N VAL A 110 12.38 0.39 -12.35
CA VAL A 110 12.05 0.43 -10.92
C VAL A 110 10.70 1.12 -10.73
N PRO A 111 9.75 0.50 -9.99
CA PRO A 111 8.48 1.14 -9.68
C PRO A 111 8.69 2.51 -9.03
N GLU A 112 7.84 3.48 -9.37
CA GLU A 112 7.96 4.84 -8.84
C GLU A 112 7.85 4.88 -7.31
N GLU A 113 7.02 4.01 -6.73
CA GLU A 113 6.87 3.87 -5.29
C GLU A 113 8.18 3.41 -4.63
N ASP A 114 8.89 2.45 -5.21
CA ASP A 114 10.19 1.98 -4.70
C ASP A 114 11.28 3.02 -4.86
N LEU A 115 11.26 3.78 -5.95
CA LEU A 115 12.19 4.89 -6.15
C LEU A 115 11.98 5.98 -5.09
N LYS A 116 10.72 6.33 -4.79
CA LYS A 116 10.36 7.27 -3.70
C LYS A 116 10.73 6.72 -2.32
N ARG A 117 10.50 5.44 -2.05
CA ARG A 117 10.89 4.80 -0.78
C ARG A 117 12.40 4.85 -0.60
N THR A 118 13.16 4.55 -1.65
CA THR A 118 14.64 4.60 -1.65
C THR A 118 15.15 6.02 -1.47
N MET A 119 14.51 7.00 -2.12
CA MET A 119 14.77 8.44 -1.93
C MET A 119 14.59 8.84 -0.46
N MET A 120 13.48 8.43 0.17
CA MET A 120 13.20 8.74 1.58
C MET A 120 14.12 8.01 2.56
N ALA A 121 14.61 6.82 2.22
CA ALA A 121 15.53 6.07 3.06
C ALA A 121 16.97 6.60 2.97
N CYS A 122 17.51 6.63 1.74
CA CYS A 122 18.92 6.91 1.46
C CYS A 122 19.21 8.41 1.34
N GLY A 123 18.17 9.25 1.23
CA GLY A 123 18.29 10.70 1.24
C GLY A 123 18.76 11.35 -0.06
N GLY A 124 18.73 10.61 -1.19
CA GLY A 124 19.01 11.16 -2.51
C GLY A 124 17.81 11.91 -3.11
N SER A 125 17.95 12.43 -4.33
CA SER A 125 16.87 13.06 -5.08
C SER A 125 16.74 12.45 -6.47
N ILE A 126 15.50 12.27 -6.93
CA ILE A 126 15.21 11.67 -8.25
C ILE A 126 15.53 12.71 -9.33
N GLN A 127 16.45 12.37 -10.24
CA GLN A 127 16.86 13.24 -11.34
C GLN A 127 16.24 12.83 -12.68
N THR A 128 15.71 13.80 -13.40
CA THR A 128 15.20 13.63 -14.78
C THR A 128 16.26 13.92 -15.85
N SER A 129 17.46 14.33 -15.44
CA SER A 129 18.59 14.54 -16.33
C SER A 129 19.88 14.07 -15.67
N VAL A 130 20.79 13.55 -16.48
CA VAL A 130 22.10 13.07 -16.04
C VAL A 130 23.09 14.23 -15.82
N ASN A 131 22.77 15.43 -16.32
CA ASN A 131 23.65 16.59 -16.24
C ASN A 131 23.74 17.19 -14.83
N ALA A 132 22.74 16.93 -13.98
CA ALA A 132 22.61 17.48 -12.64
C ALA A 132 23.06 16.51 -11.52
N LEU A 133 23.84 15.48 -11.87
CA LEU A 133 24.35 14.51 -10.89
C LEU A 133 25.54 15.09 -10.12
N SER A 134 25.24 15.76 -9.01
CA SER A 134 26.23 16.16 -8.00
C SER A 134 26.21 15.21 -6.79
N ALA A 135 27.25 15.25 -5.98
CA ALA A 135 27.36 14.43 -4.77
C ALA A 135 26.22 14.67 -3.76
N ASP A 136 25.61 15.87 -3.76
CA ASP A 136 24.50 16.23 -2.86
C ASP A 136 23.17 15.59 -3.25
N VAL A 137 23.04 15.19 -4.52
CA VAL A 137 21.85 14.58 -5.09
C VAL A 137 21.84 13.06 -4.89
N LEU A 138 23.02 12.46 -4.72
CA LEU A 138 23.18 11.02 -4.54
C LEU A 138 22.75 10.59 -3.13
N GLY A 139 21.98 9.50 -3.07
CA GLY A 139 21.65 8.85 -1.81
C GLY A 139 22.84 8.09 -1.23
N ARG A 140 22.80 7.81 0.07
CA ARG A 140 23.78 6.95 0.76
C ARG A 140 23.09 5.93 1.65
N CYS A 141 23.58 4.70 1.65
CA CYS A 141 23.23 3.67 2.64
C CYS A 141 24.51 3.02 3.17
N GLN A 142 24.44 2.30 4.28
CA GLN A 142 25.60 1.62 4.86
C GLN A 142 25.97 0.38 4.06
N VAL A 143 24.98 -0.41 3.68
CA VAL A 143 25.16 -1.63 2.89
C VAL A 143 24.08 -1.70 1.82
N PHE A 144 24.50 -2.03 0.62
CA PHE A 144 23.62 -2.56 -0.42
C PHE A 144 23.96 -4.03 -0.64
N GLU A 145 22.94 -4.87 -0.74
CA GLU A 145 23.12 -6.26 -1.15
C GLU A 145 21.95 -6.80 -1.97
N GLU A 146 22.24 -7.64 -2.96
CA GLU A 146 21.23 -8.44 -3.67
C GLU A 146 21.28 -9.87 -3.11
N THR A 147 20.19 -10.31 -2.47
CA THR A 147 20.09 -11.68 -1.93
C THR A 147 18.90 -12.43 -2.52
N GLN A 148 19.04 -13.74 -2.63
CA GLN A 148 17.95 -14.60 -3.08
C GLN A 148 17.09 -15.04 -1.89
N ILE A 149 15.79 -14.78 -1.97
CA ILE A 149 14.78 -15.18 -0.98
C ILE A 149 13.64 -15.88 -1.73
N GLY A 150 13.36 -17.14 -1.37
CA GLY A 150 12.25 -17.89 -1.98
C GLY A 150 12.41 -18.13 -3.49
N GLY A 151 13.65 -18.20 -3.99
CA GLY A 151 13.95 -18.37 -5.42
C GLY A 151 14.05 -17.05 -6.19
N GLU A 152 13.53 -15.95 -5.65
CA GLU A 152 13.59 -14.62 -6.28
C GLU A 152 14.69 -13.76 -5.67
N ARG A 153 15.26 -12.85 -6.46
CA ARG A 153 16.29 -11.91 -5.98
C ARG A 153 15.68 -10.60 -5.54
N TYR A 154 16.17 -10.08 -4.43
CA TYR A 154 15.74 -8.82 -3.85
C TYR A 154 16.95 -7.92 -3.61
N ASN A 155 16.78 -6.63 -3.87
CA ASN A 155 17.77 -5.60 -3.60
C ASN A 155 17.48 -4.98 -2.24
N PHE A 156 18.47 -4.98 -1.36
CA PHE A 156 18.39 -4.45 0.00
C PHE A 156 19.25 -3.21 0.16
N PHE A 157 18.66 -2.18 0.74
CA PHE A 157 19.32 -0.94 1.14
C PHE A 157 19.18 -0.83 2.66
N THR A 158 20.27 -1.08 3.39
CA THR A 158 20.27 -1.13 4.86
C THR A 158 21.22 -0.09 5.47
N GLY A 159 20.95 0.28 6.72
CA GLY A 159 21.75 1.28 7.44
C GLY A 159 21.67 2.67 6.79
N CYS A 160 20.47 3.08 6.38
CA CYS A 160 20.30 4.38 5.73
C CYS A 160 20.23 5.51 6.79
N PRO A 161 21.08 6.56 6.71
CA PRO A 161 21.17 7.59 7.75
C PRO A 161 19.87 8.38 8.00
N LYS A 162 19.04 8.52 6.96
CA LYS A 162 17.77 9.25 7.00
C LYS A 162 16.57 8.31 6.94
N ALA A 163 16.72 7.03 7.33
CA ALA A 163 15.66 6.03 7.24
C ALA A 163 14.38 6.46 7.99
N LYS A 164 13.44 7.06 7.25
CA LYS A 164 12.04 7.26 7.67
C LYS A 164 11.12 6.16 7.16
N THR A 165 11.68 5.21 6.43
CA THR A 165 10.98 4.08 5.82
C THR A 165 11.66 2.79 6.25
N CYS A 166 10.85 1.75 6.42
CA CYS A 166 11.29 0.38 6.64
C CYS A 166 10.54 -0.54 5.68
N THR A 167 11.01 -1.78 5.53
CA THR A 167 10.36 -2.78 4.70
C THR A 167 10.20 -4.06 5.49
N ILE A 168 9.00 -4.60 5.54
CA ILE A 168 8.75 -5.91 6.13
C ILE A 168 8.72 -6.92 4.97
N ILE A 169 9.65 -7.86 4.99
CA ILE A 169 9.65 -8.99 4.04
C ILE A 169 8.89 -10.12 4.71
N LEU A 170 7.73 -10.44 4.14
CA LEU A 170 6.89 -11.53 4.59
C LEU A 170 7.24 -12.82 3.85
N ARG A 171 7.26 -13.94 4.56
CA ARG A 171 7.45 -15.27 3.99
C ARG A 171 6.35 -16.23 4.43
N GLY A 172 5.71 -16.86 3.45
CA GLY A 172 4.59 -17.78 3.62
C GLY A 172 4.61 -18.86 2.53
N GLY A 173 4.01 -20.01 2.83
CA GLY A 173 3.97 -21.15 1.89
C GLY A 173 2.88 -21.04 0.83
N ALA A 174 1.83 -20.25 1.07
CA ALA A 174 0.77 -19.98 0.11
C ALA A 174 0.43 -18.49 0.08
N GLU A 175 -0.01 -18.02 -1.09
CA GLU A 175 -0.34 -16.62 -1.34
C GLU A 175 -1.49 -16.13 -0.45
N GLN A 176 -2.50 -16.96 -0.16
CA GLN A 176 -3.61 -16.56 0.72
C GLN A 176 -3.13 -16.21 2.14
N PHE A 177 -2.16 -16.97 2.67
CA PHE A 177 -1.59 -16.67 3.99
C PHE A 177 -0.78 -15.37 3.97
N MET A 178 -0.13 -15.06 2.84
CA MET A 178 0.63 -13.83 2.68
C MET A 178 -0.28 -12.60 2.65
N GLU A 179 -1.39 -12.66 1.90
CA GLU A 179 -2.38 -11.59 1.85
C GLU A 179 -3.02 -11.35 3.23
N GLU A 180 -3.38 -12.43 3.95
CA GLU A 180 -3.93 -12.30 5.29
C GLU A 180 -2.90 -11.74 6.29
N THR A 181 -1.63 -12.16 6.18
CA THR A 181 -0.54 -11.62 7.02
C THR A 181 -0.32 -10.14 6.76
N GLU A 182 -0.32 -9.72 5.50
CA GLU A 182 -0.18 -8.32 5.11
C GLU A 182 -1.33 -7.49 5.69
N ARG A 183 -2.56 -7.95 5.53
CA ARG A 183 -3.76 -7.28 6.08
C ARG A 183 -3.70 -7.17 7.59
N SER A 184 -3.44 -8.28 8.28
CA SER A 184 -3.32 -8.33 9.74
C SER A 184 -2.22 -7.41 10.26
N LEU A 185 -1.05 -7.38 9.60
CA LEU A 185 0.04 -6.47 9.99
C LEU A 185 -0.27 -5.01 9.68
N HIS A 186 -0.95 -4.73 8.57
CA HIS A 186 -1.39 -3.38 8.24
C HIS A 186 -2.28 -2.81 9.35
N ASP A 187 -3.26 -3.59 9.79
CA ASP A 187 -4.16 -3.20 10.88
C ASP A 187 -3.41 -3.00 12.19
N ALA A 188 -2.50 -3.92 12.54
CA ALA A 188 -1.65 -3.81 13.72
C ALA A 188 -0.79 -2.53 13.70
N ILE A 189 -0.15 -2.21 12.57
CA ILE A 189 0.66 -0.99 12.40
C ILE A 189 -0.22 0.25 12.54
N MET A 190 -1.43 0.24 11.96
CA MET A 190 -2.37 1.36 12.08
C MET A 190 -2.86 1.56 13.51
N ILE A 191 -3.09 0.49 14.28
CA ILE A 191 -3.45 0.55 15.70
C ILE A 191 -2.31 1.17 16.50
N VAL A 192 -1.08 0.67 16.36
CA VAL A 192 0.09 1.20 17.07
C VAL A 192 0.31 2.67 16.72
N ARG A 193 0.20 3.04 15.44
CA ARG A 193 0.31 4.44 14.99
C ARG A 193 -0.75 5.34 15.62
N ARG A 194 -1.97 4.86 15.80
CA ARG A 194 -3.05 5.61 16.46
C ARG A 194 -2.84 5.71 17.96
N ALA A 195 -2.38 4.63 18.59
CA ALA A 195 -2.05 4.61 20.02
C ALA A 195 -0.91 5.58 20.36
N ILE A 196 0.14 5.68 19.53
CA ILE A 196 1.22 6.67 19.72
C ILE A 196 0.70 8.11 19.63
N LYS A 197 -0.37 8.36 18.86
CA LYS A 197 -0.96 9.69 18.69
C LYS A 197 -2.00 10.05 19.74
N ASN A 198 -2.60 9.05 20.38
CA ASN A 198 -3.70 9.25 21.31
C ASN A 198 -3.55 8.30 22.49
N ASP A 199 -3.27 8.87 23.66
CA ASP A 199 -3.07 8.13 24.90
C ASP A 199 -4.38 7.57 25.49
N SER A 200 -5.53 8.01 24.99
CA SER A 200 -6.84 7.54 25.45
C SER A 200 -7.23 6.21 24.78
N VAL A 201 -7.18 5.13 25.56
CA VAL A 201 -7.58 3.78 25.16
C VAL A 201 -8.78 3.29 25.96
N VAL A 202 -9.51 2.33 25.39
CA VAL A 202 -10.68 1.67 25.98
C VAL A 202 -10.57 0.16 25.80
N ALA A 203 -11.33 -0.60 26.59
CA ALA A 203 -11.38 -2.06 26.46
C ALA A 203 -12.09 -2.48 25.16
N GLY A 204 -11.50 -3.41 24.42
CA GLY A 204 -12.08 -3.96 23.18
C GLY A 204 -13.06 -5.10 23.42
N GLY A 205 -13.32 -5.90 22.37
CA GLY A 205 -14.09 -7.16 22.48
C GLY A 205 -15.57 -6.97 22.89
N GLY A 206 -16.18 -5.85 22.51
CA GLY A 206 -17.59 -5.58 22.78
C GLY A 206 -17.89 -5.01 24.18
N ALA A 207 -16.86 -4.77 25.00
CA ALA A 207 -17.01 -4.23 26.35
C ALA A 207 -17.64 -2.83 26.36
N ILE A 208 -17.13 -1.94 25.51
CA ILE A 208 -17.61 -0.56 25.43
C ILE A 208 -19.02 -0.49 24.85
N GLU A 209 -19.35 -1.31 23.85
CA GLU A 209 -20.72 -1.39 23.33
C GLU A 209 -21.70 -1.85 24.40
N MET A 210 -21.30 -2.81 25.24
CA MET A 210 -22.13 -3.28 26.35
C MET A 210 -22.31 -2.20 27.42
N GLU A 211 -21.25 -1.51 27.82
CA GLU A 211 -21.36 -0.43 28.81
C GLU A 211 -22.19 0.75 28.29
N LEU A 212 -22.00 1.16 27.03
CA LEU A 212 -22.82 2.18 26.38
C LEU A 212 -24.29 1.74 26.28
N SER A 213 -24.55 0.47 25.95
CA SER A 213 -25.93 -0.06 25.91
C SER A 213 -26.62 0.03 27.27
N LYS A 214 -25.89 -0.24 28.36
CA LYS A 214 -26.39 -0.09 29.74
C LYS A 214 -26.70 1.37 30.05
N TYR A 215 -25.73 2.28 29.83
CA TYR A 215 -25.93 3.70 30.07
C TYR A 215 -27.10 4.28 29.28
N LEU A 216 -27.22 3.95 28.00
CA LEU A 216 -28.32 4.42 27.15
C LEU A 216 -29.68 3.84 27.58
N ARG A 217 -29.72 2.60 28.06
CA ARG A 217 -30.93 1.97 28.58
C ARG A 217 -31.38 2.58 29.91
N ASP A 218 -30.45 2.99 30.76
CA ASP A 218 -30.77 3.72 31.99
C ASP A 218 -31.21 5.16 31.67
N TYR A 219 -30.51 5.84 30.77
CA TYR A 219 -30.87 7.17 30.28
C TYR A 219 -32.23 7.19 29.58
N SER A 220 -32.59 6.14 28.84
CA SER A 220 -33.90 6.09 28.19
C SER A 220 -35.05 6.12 29.20
N ARG A 221 -34.85 5.61 30.42
CA ARG A 221 -35.88 5.61 31.48
C ARG A 221 -36.11 7.00 32.09
N THR A 222 -35.16 7.92 31.95
CA THR A 222 -35.30 9.30 32.45
C THR A 222 -36.04 10.20 31.46
N ILE A 223 -36.13 9.79 30.19
CA ILE A 223 -36.81 10.55 29.13
C ILE A 223 -38.23 10.01 28.94
N PRO A 224 -39.27 10.82 29.09
CA PRO A 224 -40.64 10.41 28.78
C PRO A 224 -40.94 10.44 27.27
N GLY A 225 -41.89 9.61 26.84
CA GLY A 225 -42.46 9.66 25.49
C GLY A 225 -41.76 8.74 24.48
N LYS A 226 -41.93 9.03 23.18
CA LYS A 226 -41.48 8.15 22.09
C LYS A 226 -39.96 7.96 22.03
N GLN A 227 -39.20 8.96 22.47
CA GLN A 227 -37.73 8.91 22.49
C GLN A 227 -37.20 7.80 23.40
N GLN A 228 -37.89 7.45 24.49
CA GLN A 228 -37.55 6.33 25.36
C GLN A 228 -37.39 5.02 24.58
N LEU A 229 -38.34 4.72 23.69
CA LEU A 229 -38.35 3.49 22.90
C LEU A 229 -37.21 3.49 21.88
N LEU A 230 -36.93 4.65 21.26
CA LEU A 230 -35.86 4.79 20.26
C LEU A 230 -34.47 4.64 20.89
N ILE A 231 -34.23 5.28 22.03
CA ILE A 231 -32.94 5.16 22.75
C ILE A 231 -32.75 3.72 23.23
N GLY A 232 -33.81 3.08 23.75
CA GLY A 232 -33.76 1.67 24.14
C GLY A 232 -33.47 0.72 22.96
N ALA A 233 -34.01 1.01 21.78
CA ALA A 233 -33.72 0.27 20.56
C ALA A 233 -32.27 0.48 20.09
N TYR A 234 -31.77 1.72 20.12
CA TYR A 234 -30.38 2.05 19.79
C TYR A 234 -29.40 1.35 20.74
N ALA A 235 -29.67 1.34 22.05
CA ALA A 235 -28.91 0.59 23.04
C ALA A 235 -28.85 -0.91 22.70
N LYS A 236 -29.99 -1.52 22.36
CA LYS A 236 -30.06 -2.93 21.96
C LYS A 236 -29.31 -3.21 20.66
N ALA A 237 -29.26 -2.24 19.74
CA ALA A 237 -28.54 -2.38 18.47
C ALA A 237 -27.02 -2.48 18.69
N LEU A 238 -26.45 -1.75 19.65
CA LEU A 238 -25.02 -1.83 19.98
C LEU A 238 -24.58 -3.24 20.40
N GLU A 239 -25.48 -4.00 21.03
CA GLU A 239 -25.21 -5.38 21.45
C GLU A 239 -25.00 -6.36 20.28
N ILE A 240 -25.18 -5.93 19.02
CA ILE A 240 -24.86 -6.75 17.84
C ILE A 240 -23.36 -7.02 17.72
N ILE A 241 -22.51 -6.10 18.16
CA ILE A 241 -21.04 -6.24 18.04
C ILE A 241 -20.52 -7.43 18.87
N PRO A 242 -20.78 -7.50 20.19
CA PRO A 242 -20.40 -8.69 20.97
C PRO A 242 -21.16 -9.95 20.53
N ARG A 243 -22.42 -9.82 20.06
CA ARG A 243 -23.17 -10.97 19.52
C ARG A 243 -22.46 -11.60 18.33
N GLN A 244 -22.15 -10.79 17.33
CA GLN A 244 -21.52 -11.26 16.10
C GLN A 244 -20.12 -11.78 16.36
N LEU A 245 -19.39 -11.21 17.33
CA LEU A 245 -18.10 -11.73 17.76
C LEU A 245 -18.22 -13.17 18.30
N CYS A 246 -19.25 -13.45 19.12
CA CYS A 246 -19.54 -14.80 19.60
C CYS A 246 -19.92 -15.74 18.45
N ASP A 247 -20.82 -15.30 17.56
CA ASP A 247 -21.29 -16.11 16.43
C ASP A 247 -20.14 -16.48 15.47
N ASN A 248 -19.23 -15.53 15.20
CA ASN A 248 -18.03 -15.76 14.38
C ASN A 248 -17.03 -16.72 15.03
N ALA A 249 -16.98 -16.76 16.37
CA ALA A 249 -16.16 -17.68 17.12
C ALA A 249 -16.83 -19.05 17.35
N GLY A 250 -18.12 -19.20 17.02
CA GLY A 250 -18.88 -20.44 17.21
C GLY A 250 -19.46 -20.63 18.61
N PHE A 251 -19.53 -19.58 19.43
CA PHE A 251 -20.03 -19.63 20.81
C PHE A 251 -21.55 -19.44 20.90
N ASP A 252 -22.15 -19.84 22.02
CA ASP A 252 -23.53 -19.48 22.33
C ASP A 252 -23.60 -17.99 22.72
N ALA A 253 -23.88 -17.16 21.73
CA ALA A 253 -24.02 -15.72 21.90
C ALA A 253 -25.09 -15.35 22.94
N THR A 254 -26.13 -16.16 23.12
CA THR A 254 -27.21 -15.87 24.08
C THR A 254 -26.70 -15.96 25.52
N ASN A 255 -25.98 -17.03 25.84
CA ASN A 255 -25.41 -17.23 27.16
C ASN A 255 -24.36 -16.15 27.46
N ILE A 256 -23.43 -15.91 26.53
CA ILE A 256 -22.37 -14.91 26.71
C ILE A 256 -22.95 -13.51 26.88
N LEU A 257 -23.90 -13.08 26.05
CA LEU A 257 -24.54 -11.75 26.19
C LEU A 257 -25.25 -11.59 27.53
N ASN A 258 -25.93 -12.64 28.03
CA ASN A 258 -26.61 -12.57 29.32
C ASN A 258 -25.62 -12.47 30.48
N LYS A 259 -24.54 -13.25 30.46
CA LYS A 259 -23.44 -13.14 31.44
C LYS A 259 -22.80 -11.75 31.39
N LEU A 260 -22.54 -11.23 30.18
CA LEU A 260 -21.93 -9.92 29.98
C LEU A 260 -22.81 -8.82 30.57
N ARG A 261 -24.10 -8.78 30.24
CA ARG A 261 -25.07 -7.83 30.82
C ARG A 261 -25.10 -7.90 32.34
N ALA A 262 -25.07 -9.10 32.93
CA ALA A 262 -25.08 -9.26 34.38
C ALA A 262 -23.82 -8.68 35.03
N ARG A 263 -22.64 -8.89 34.44
CA ARG A 263 -21.37 -8.32 34.95
C ARG A 263 -21.29 -6.80 34.79
N HIS A 264 -21.71 -6.26 33.66
CA HIS A 264 -21.78 -4.80 33.47
C HIS A 264 -22.77 -4.13 34.43
N ALA A 265 -23.90 -4.78 34.72
CA ALA A 265 -24.85 -4.28 35.72
C ALA A 265 -24.28 -4.28 37.14
N GLN A 266 -23.33 -5.17 37.45
CA GLN A 266 -22.61 -5.23 38.72
C GLN A 266 -21.42 -4.24 38.81
N GLY A 267 -21.17 -3.44 37.77
CA GLY A 267 -20.12 -2.40 37.75
C GLY A 267 -18.86 -2.74 36.95
N GLY A 268 -18.81 -3.89 36.28
CA GLY A 268 -17.68 -4.28 35.45
C GLY A 268 -17.68 -3.59 34.08
N MET A 269 -17.13 -2.37 33.97
CA MET A 269 -17.16 -1.58 32.73
C MET A 269 -16.30 -2.11 31.58
N TRP A 270 -15.26 -2.90 31.89
CA TRP A 270 -14.30 -3.41 30.92
C TRP A 270 -14.47 -4.89 30.60
N TYR A 271 -15.53 -5.51 31.13
CA TYR A 271 -15.82 -6.89 30.80
C TYR A 271 -16.19 -7.00 29.32
N GLY A 272 -15.57 -7.92 28.60
CA GLY A 272 -15.86 -8.17 27.20
C GLY A 272 -15.90 -9.66 26.90
N VAL A 273 -15.99 -9.98 25.63
CA VAL A 273 -15.89 -11.36 25.15
C VAL A 273 -14.41 -11.70 24.97
N ASP A 274 -13.94 -12.75 25.64
CA ASP A 274 -12.64 -13.34 25.39
C ASP A 274 -12.79 -14.51 24.42
N VAL A 275 -12.24 -14.34 23.21
CA VAL A 275 -12.32 -15.32 22.14
C VAL A 275 -11.44 -16.55 22.42
N ASN A 276 -10.41 -16.44 23.26
CA ASN A 276 -9.50 -17.56 23.50
C ASN A 276 -10.04 -18.54 24.55
N ASN A 277 -10.75 -18.03 25.55
CA ASN A 277 -11.27 -18.80 26.67
C ASN A 277 -12.77 -19.12 26.58
N GLU A 278 -13.43 -18.68 25.50
CA GLU A 278 -14.86 -18.88 25.24
C GLU A 278 -15.78 -18.39 26.38
N ASP A 279 -15.35 -17.38 27.14
CA ASP A 279 -16.12 -16.79 28.24
C ASP A 279 -15.91 -15.28 28.31
N ILE A 280 -16.54 -14.65 29.30
CA ILE A 280 -16.34 -13.23 29.57
C ILE A 280 -15.10 -13.00 30.45
N ALA A 281 -14.32 -11.98 30.14
CA ALA A 281 -13.14 -11.59 30.92
C ALA A 281 -13.06 -10.07 31.04
N ASP A 282 -12.23 -9.57 31.96
CA ASP A 282 -11.86 -8.16 31.97
C ASP A 282 -10.86 -7.89 30.84
N ASN A 283 -11.34 -7.27 29.78
CA ASN A 283 -10.54 -7.03 28.58
C ASN A 283 -9.47 -5.96 28.78
N PHE A 284 -9.62 -5.10 29.79
CA PHE A 284 -8.60 -4.12 30.11
C PHE A 284 -7.40 -4.77 30.81
N GLU A 285 -7.66 -5.67 31.77
CA GLU A 285 -6.63 -6.48 32.43
C GLU A 285 -5.99 -7.49 31.46
N ALA A 286 -6.75 -8.02 30.50
CA ALA A 286 -6.25 -8.89 29.43
C ALA A 286 -5.46 -8.16 28.34
N PHE A 287 -5.20 -6.84 28.50
CA PHE A 287 -4.49 -6.00 27.53
C PHE A 287 -5.15 -5.92 26.14
N VAL A 288 -6.46 -6.15 26.06
CA VAL A 288 -7.25 -5.99 24.84
C VAL A 288 -7.71 -4.53 24.75
N TRP A 289 -6.80 -3.68 24.29
CA TRP A 289 -7.01 -2.24 24.21
C TRP A 289 -7.27 -1.77 22.79
N GLU A 290 -8.14 -0.78 22.67
CA GLU A 290 -8.43 -0.10 21.43
C GLU A 290 -8.38 1.42 21.63
N PRO A 291 -7.88 2.21 20.66
CA PRO A 291 -7.89 3.66 20.79
C PRO A 291 -9.33 4.20 20.84
N ALA A 292 -9.64 5.05 21.83
CA ALA A 292 -11.00 5.58 22.04
C ALA A 292 -11.57 6.29 20.80
N MET A 293 -10.69 6.95 20.03
CA MET A 293 -11.04 7.61 18.77
C MET A 293 -11.70 6.68 17.74
N VAL A 294 -11.33 5.39 17.74
CA VAL A 294 -11.93 4.40 16.83
C VAL A 294 -13.41 4.22 17.14
N ARG A 295 -13.75 4.08 18.43
CA ARG A 295 -15.13 3.90 18.88
C ARG A 295 -15.98 5.16 18.67
N ILE A 296 -15.41 6.34 18.92
CA ILE A 296 -16.08 7.62 18.65
C ILE A 296 -16.41 7.73 17.16
N ASN A 297 -15.42 7.57 16.29
CA ASN A 297 -15.63 7.66 14.84
C ASN A 297 -16.61 6.62 14.31
N ALA A 298 -16.54 5.37 14.82
CA ALA A 298 -17.44 4.31 14.41
C ALA A 298 -18.90 4.63 14.76
N LEU A 299 -19.17 5.09 15.98
CA LEU A 299 -20.53 5.43 16.42
C LEU A 299 -21.08 6.64 15.67
N THR A 300 -20.27 7.68 15.47
CA THR A 300 -20.66 8.87 14.70
C THR A 300 -21.00 8.49 13.26
N ALA A 301 -20.08 7.81 12.56
CA ALA A 301 -20.28 7.44 11.16
C ALA A 301 -21.48 6.48 10.98
N ALA A 302 -21.66 5.50 11.87
CA ALA A 302 -22.79 4.59 11.82
C ALA A 302 -24.12 5.32 12.04
N SER A 303 -24.16 6.26 12.97
CA SER A 303 -25.38 7.03 13.27
C SER A 303 -25.73 8.00 12.14
N GLU A 304 -24.73 8.67 11.56
CA GLU A 304 -24.92 9.56 10.40
C GLU A 304 -25.43 8.79 9.18
N ALA A 305 -24.83 7.62 8.89
CA ALA A 305 -25.28 6.77 7.79
C ALA A 305 -26.72 6.28 8.01
N ALA A 306 -27.08 5.87 9.23
CA ALA A 306 -28.45 5.48 9.55
C ALA A 306 -29.44 6.64 9.36
N CYS A 307 -29.12 7.83 9.88
CA CYS A 307 -29.94 9.02 9.71
C CYS A 307 -30.12 9.41 8.24
N LEU A 308 -29.06 9.31 7.43
CA LEU A 308 -29.11 9.58 5.99
C LEU A 308 -30.14 8.69 5.31
N ILE A 309 -30.09 7.37 5.54
CA ILE A 309 -31.05 6.44 4.92
C ILE A 309 -32.46 6.66 5.43
N VAL A 310 -32.63 6.90 6.74
CA VAL A 310 -33.96 7.19 7.33
C VAL A 310 -34.55 8.50 6.81
N SER A 311 -33.72 9.46 6.41
CA SER A 311 -34.16 10.75 5.85
C SER A 311 -34.63 10.68 4.41
N VAL A 312 -34.31 9.62 3.67
CA VAL A 312 -34.74 9.44 2.28
C VAL A 312 -36.14 8.83 2.27
N ASP A 313 -37.12 9.62 1.84
CA ASP A 313 -38.50 9.21 1.65
C ASP A 313 -38.78 8.68 0.23
N GLU A 314 -38.06 9.21 -0.77
CA GLU A 314 -38.20 8.79 -2.17
C GLU A 314 -36.84 8.60 -2.86
N THR A 315 -36.72 7.53 -3.65
CA THR A 315 -35.54 7.27 -4.50
C THR A 315 -35.97 7.22 -5.96
N ILE A 316 -35.67 8.28 -6.71
CA ILE A 316 -35.96 8.36 -8.14
C ILE A 316 -34.74 7.86 -8.92
N LYS A 317 -34.92 6.79 -9.69
CA LYS A 317 -33.90 6.28 -10.62
C LYS A 317 -34.33 6.60 -12.05
N ASN A 318 -33.62 7.51 -12.71
CA ASN A 318 -33.86 7.83 -14.12
C ASN A 318 -33.20 6.76 -15.01
N PRO A 319 -33.97 5.85 -15.65
CA PRO A 319 -33.39 4.92 -16.60
C PRO A 319 -32.86 5.70 -17.82
N ARG A 320 -31.72 5.25 -18.38
CA ARG A 320 -31.24 5.80 -19.66
C ARG A 320 -32.33 5.58 -20.70
N SER A 321 -32.75 6.67 -21.35
CA SER A 321 -33.63 6.58 -22.51
C SER A 321 -32.89 5.86 -23.63
N THR A 322 -33.52 4.89 -24.29
CA THR A 322 -32.95 4.07 -25.37
C THR A 322 -32.75 4.85 -26.68
N VAL A 323 -32.49 6.16 -26.61
CA VAL A 323 -32.47 7.06 -27.77
C VAL A 323 -31.08 7.13 -28.44
N ASP A 324 -30.05 6.51 -27.85
CA ASP A 324 -28.74 6.35 -28.48
C ASP A 324 -28.52 4.93 -29.04
N ALA A 325 -29.53 4.36 -29.69
CA ALA A 325 -29.28 3.34 -30.70
C ALA A 325 -28.91 4.06 -32.00
N PRO A 326 -27.69 3.93 -32.55
CA PRO A 326 -27.35 4.51 -33.84
C PRO A 326 -28.36 4.00 -34.89
N PRO A 327 -28.79 4.84 -35.85
CA PRO A 327 -29.80 4.43 -36.82
C PRO A 327 -29.32 3.16 -37.51
N ALA A 328 -30.15 2.11 -37.43
CA ALA A 328 -29.90 0.86 -38.12
C ALA A 328 -29.62 1.19 -39.59
N ALA A 329 -28.38 0.94 -40.01
CA ALA A 329 -27.92 1.17 -41.37
C ALA A 329 -28.94 0.55 -42.34
N GLY A 330 -29.46 1.40 -43.24
CA GLY A 330 -30.51 1.03 -44.18
C GLY A 330 -30.13 -0.25 -44.92
N ARG A 331 -30.84 -1.34 -44.61
CA ARG A 331 -30.91 -2.47 -45.53
C ARG A 331 -31.66 -1.99 -46.76
N GLY A 332 -30.89 -1.63 -47.78
CA GLY A 332 -31.37 -1.23 -49.09
C GLY A 332 -32.43 -2.22 -49.57
N ARG A 333 -33.66 -1.72 -49.74
CA ARG A 333 -34.66 -2.37 -50.57
C ARG A 333 -34.14 -2.30 -52.01
N GLY A 334 -33.47 -3.36 -52.45
CA GLY A 334 -33.23 -3.63 -53.85
C GLY A 334 -34.59 -3.69 -54.57
N ARG A 335 -34.89 -2.66 -55.35
CA ARG A 335 -35.94 -2.69 -56.36
C ARG A 335 -35.53 -3.74 -57.39
N GLY A 336 -36.26 -4.85 -57.47
CA GLY A 336 -36.11 -5.80 -58.56
C GLY A 336 -36.55 -5.20 -59.90
N ARG A 337 -36.11 -5.81 -61.00
CA ARG A 337 -36.84 -5.84 -62.28
C ARG A 337 -36.23 -6.88 -63.24
N PRO A 338 -36.95 -7.27 -64.30
CA PRO A 338 -37.21 -8.68 -64.62
C PRO A 338 -36.59 -9.15 -65.94
N HIS A 339 -36.75 -10.47 -66.15
CA HIS A 339 -36.35 -11.33 -67.26
C HIS A 339 -34.95 -11.92 -67.19
#